data_AF-A0A3R9MMD1-F1
#
_entry.id   AF-A0A3R9MMD1-F1
#
_cell.length_a   1.000
_cell.length_b   1.000
_cell.length_c   1.000
_cell.angle_alpha   90.00
_cell.angle_beta   90.00
_cell.angle_gamma   90.00
#
_symmetry.space_group_name_H-M   'P 1'
#
loop_
_entity.id
_entity.type
_entity.pdbx_description
1 polymer ?
#
loop_
_entity_poly.entity_id
_entity_poly.type
_entity_poly.pdbx_seq_one_letter_code
_entity_poly.pdbx_strand_id
1 'polypeptide(L)'
;MKLCFYCSLLLLALYLTGCTQEKSTNTQPTAPALSDSTEATTKPTSVQHAAPAAEAVVRNMLRWYARNMGKLPVDFVLNADAADSTTFYAVNFPGTEAWLTALKASGYFSDTYRNSWRTYFRRQADTLRIHPQNDGPPAGFEYDFILYSQDSEATLQELQAGNSSSKLTDATHALVEITGHPHDADGGSRQEGLSFKVSQTKDGKWIIDDISNLIYSLERT
;
A
#
# COMPACT_ATOMS: atom_id res chain seq x y z
N MET A 1 44.81 -3.14 36.71
CA MET A 1 45.09 -2.36 35.48
C MET A 1 43.96 -1.33 35.37
N LYS A 2 44.09 -0.01 35.67
CA LYS A 2 44.85 1.06 34.96
C LYS A 2 44.70 0.87 33.44
N LEU A 3 44.14 1.75 32.60
CA LEU A 3 44.02 3.23 32.46
C LEU A 3 42.90 3.46 31.39
N CYS A 4 41.94 4.39 31.43
CA CYS A 4 41.97 5.87 31.30
C CYS A 4 42.22 6.47 29.89
N PHE A 5 41.35 7.44 29.53
CA PHE A 5 41.46 8.57 28.57
C PHE A 5 41.22 8.41 27.05
N TYR A 6 40.18 9.10 26.54
CA TYR A 6 40.17 10.33 25.71
C TYR A 6 38.71 10.54 25.23
N CYS A 7 37.95 11.60 25.53
CA CYS A 7 38.15 13.07 25.53
C CYS A 7 38.36 13.69 24.14
N SER A 8 37.55 14.71 23.84
CA SER A 8 37.55 15.66 22.70
C SER A 8 36.54 15.36 21.59
N LEU A 9 35.82 16.32 21.01
CA LEU A 9 35.52 17.71 21.37
C LEU A 9 34.40 18.15 20.41
N LEU A 10 33.54 19.03 20.90
CA LEU A 10 32.57 19.84 20.18
C LEU A 10 33.15 20.52 18.92
N LEU A 11 32.39 20.58 17.81
CA LEU A 11 32.46 21.71 16.88
C LEU A 11 31.08 21.99 16.26
N LEU A 12 30.57 23.15 16.70
CA LEU A 12 29.38 23.86 16.26
C LEU A 12 29.70 24.58 14.94
N ALA A 13 28.83 24.51 13.94
CA ALA A 13 28.83 25.47 12.83
C ALA A 13 27.39 25.74 12.38
N LEU A 14 26.87 26.87 12.85
CA LEU A 14 25.71 27.59 12.36
C LEU A 14 25.97 28.11 10.94
N TYR A 15 25.02 27.94 10.03
CA TYR A 15 24.83 28.88 8.92
C TYR A 15 23.36 29.27 8.82
N LEU A 16 23.07 30.45 9.38
CA LEU A 16 21.96 31.31 9.01
C LEU A 16 22.49 32.35 8.02
N THR A 17 21.75 32.59 6.93
CA THR A 17 21.56 33.87 6.17
C THR A 17 21.06 33.51 4.76
N GLY A 18 20.07 34.16 4.16
CA GLY A 18 19.29 35.31 4.58
C GLY A 18 18.07 35.51 3.67
N CYS A 19 17.06 36.17 4.21
CA CYS A 19 15.93 36.71 3.45
C CYS A 19 16.40 37.94 2.66
N THR A 20 15.91 38.10 1.43
CA THR A 20 15.73 39.42 0.81
C THR A 20 14.30 39.52 0.28
N GLN A 21 13.57 40.47 0.86
CA GLN A 21 12.22 40.84 0.49
C GLN A 21 12.34 42.22 -0.14
N GLU A 22 12.18 42.31 -1.46
CA GLU A 22 12.10 43.62 -2.13
C GLU A 22 10.71 44.21 -1.92
N LYS A 23 10.69 45.34 -1.21
CA LYS A 23 9.54 46.23 -1.06
C LYS A 23 9.76 47.37 -2.06
N SER A 24 8.96 47.40 -3.13
CA SER A 24 8.90 48.58 -4.01
C SER A 24 7.63 49.40 -3.73
N THR A 25 7.83 50.70 -3.60
CA THR A 25 6.88 51.73 -3.24
C THR A 25 6.13 52.26 -4.47
N ASN A 26 4.80 52.29 -4.35
CA ASN A 26 3.85 53.38 -4.69
C ASN A 26 4.08 54.22 -5.96
N THR A 27 3.10 54.26 -6.87
CA THR A 27 2.41 55.50 -7.32
C THR A 27 1.22 55.14 -8.23
N GLN A 28 0.03 55.55 -7.81
CA GLN A 28 -1.22 55.58 -8.59
C GLN A 28 -1.31 56.89 -9.40
N PRO A 29 -1.82 56.85 -10.64
CA PRO A 29 -2.91 57.75 -10.99
C PRO A 29 -4.04 57.09 -11.80
N THR A 30 -5.26 57.36 -11.33
CA THR A 30 -6.60 57.47 -11.93
C THR A 30 -6.92 56.92 -13.34
N ALA A 31 -8.03 56.15 -13.40
CA ALA A 31 -8.67 55.43 -14.51
C ALA A 31 -9.36 56.34 -15.59
N PRO A 32 -9.93 55.82 -16.72
CA PRO A 32 -11.13 54.94 -16.71
C PRO A 32 -11.27 53.83 -17.81
N ALA A 33 -12.12 52.85 -17.48
CA ALA A 33 -13.07 52.07 -18.30
C ALA A 33 -12.65 50.89 -19.24
N LEU A 34 -13.07 49.68 -18.81
CA LEU A 34 -13.84 48.61 -19.50
C LEU A 34 -13.43 48.05 -20.88
N SER A 35 -12.98 46.78 -20.87
CA SER A 35 -13.43 45.66 -21.74
C SER A 35 -12.51 44.45 -21.45
N ASP A 36 -12.88 43.49 -20.59
CA ASP A 36 -13.69 42.30 -20.89
C ASP A 36 -13.17 41.45 -22.07
N SER A 37 -12.38 40.42 -21.78
CA SER A 37 -12.60 39.03 -22.24
C SER A 37 -11.40 38.13 -21.93
N THR A 38 -11.55 37.39 -20.83
CA THR A 38 -11.34 35.94 -20.73
C THR A 38 -9.94 35.38 -20.99
N GLU A 39 -9.13 35.44 -19.95
CA GLU A 39 -8.05 34.50 -19.67
C GLU A 39 -8.62 33.08 -19.54
N ALA A 40 -8.09 32.14 -20.32
CA ALA A 40 -8.48 30.74 -20.27
C ALA A 40 -7.96 30.12 -18.97
N THR A 41 -8.82 30.11 -17.94
CA THR A 41 -8.57 29.45 -16.66
C THR A 41 -8.39 27.94 -16.86
N THR A 42 -7.14 27.49 -16.89
CA THR A 42 -6.79 26.10 -16.56
C THR A 42 -7.31 25.78 -15.17
N LYS A 43 -8.32 24.92 -15.13
CA LYS A 43 -8.97 24.39 -13.93
C LYS A 43 -7.93 23.81 -12.96
N PRO A 44 -7.76 24.37 -11.74
CA PRO A 44 -6.99 23.70 -10.70
C PRO A 44 -7.92 22.65 -10.09
N THR A 45 -7.96 21.44 -10.66
CA THR A 45 -8.49 20.30 -9.91
C THR A 45 -7.51 20.05 -8.77
N SER A 46 -7.89 20.62 -7.63
CA SER A 46 -7.01 20.94 -6.52
C SER A 46 -6.62 19.72 -5.70
N VAL A 47 -5.41 19.78 -5.15
CA VAL A 47 -4.84 18.89 -4.11
C VAL A 47 -5.84 18.56 -2.98
N GLN A 48 -6.85 19.41 -2.78
CA GLN A 48 -7.86 19.34 -1.73
C GLN A 48 -8.83 18.15 -1.84
N HIS A 49 -8.93 17.49 -3.01
CA HIS A 49 -9.77 16.28 -3.19
C HIS A 49 -8.97 14.99 -3.41
N ALA A 50 -7.64 15.06 -3.42
CA ALA A 50 -6.78 13.94 -3.78
C ALA A 50 -6.75 12.82 -2.72
N ALA A 51 -6.64 13.17 -1.43
CA ALA A 51 -6.65 12.18 -0.35
C ALA A 51 -7.99 11.40 -0.23
N PRO A 52 -9.16 12.07 -0.24
CA PRO A 52 -10.45 11.35 -0.27
C PRO A 52 -10.63 10.46 -1.50
N ALA A 53 -10.12 10.86 -2.67
CA ALA A 53 -10.18 10.05 -3.88
C ALA A 53 -9.28 8.80 -3.80
N ALA A 54 -8.09 8.95 -3.21
CA ALA A 54 -7.19 7.83 -2.90
C ALA A 54 -7.83 6.83 -1.94
N GLU A 55 -8.47 7.30 -0.87
CA GLU A 55 -9.21 6.42 0.05
C GLU A 55 -10.36 5.70 -0.66
N ALA A 56 -11.12 6.42 -1.50
CA ALA A 56 -12.25 5.87 -2.23
C ALA A 56 -11.82 4.70 -3.14
N VAL A 57 -10.65 4.75 -3.79
CA VAL A 57 -10.18 3.62 -4.60
C VAL A 57 -9.91 2.38 -3.76
N VAL A 58 -9.35 2.52 -2.56
CA VAL A 58 -9.09 1.41 -1.64
C VAL A 58 -10.39 0.79 -1.16
N ARG A 59 -11.36 1.60 -0.72
CA ARG A 59 -12.70 1.11 -0.31
C ARG A 59 -13.44 0.44 -1.45
N ASN A 60 -13.29 0.95 -2.68
CA ASN A 60 -13.87 0.33 -3.87
C ASN A 60 -13.22 -1.02 -4.17
N MET A 61 -11.90 -1.11 -4.03
CA MET A 61 -11.15 -2.36 -4.18
C MET A 61 -11.61 -3.41 -3.14
N LEU A 62 -11.70 -3.06 -1.86
CA LEU A 62 -12.17 -4.00 -0.82
C LEU A 62 -13.60 -4.50 -1.09
N ARG A 63 -14.49 -3.63 -1.58
CA ARG A 63 -15.84 -4.03 -1.99
C ARG A 63 -15.83 -4.93 -3.23
N TRP A 64 -14.96 -4.66 -4.19
CA TRP A 64 -14.77 -5.55 -5.33
C TRP A 64 -14.24 -6.90 -4.88
N TYR A 65 -13.27 -6.93 -3.96
CA TYR A 65 -12.66 -8.14 -3.46
C TYR A 65 -13.68 -9.06 -2.79
N ALA A 66 -14.53 -8.51 -1.91
CA ALA A 66 -15.60 -9.28 -1.27
C ALA A 66 -16.57 -9.96 -2.25
N ARG A 67 -16.79 -9.39 -3.44
CA ARG A 67 -17.68 -9.98 -4.46
C ARG A 67 -16.99 -11.01 -5.38
N ASN A 68 -15.65 -11.04 -5.35
CA ASN A 68 -14.85 -11.77 -6.33
C ASN A 68 -13.85 -12.75 -5.71
N MET A 69 -13.53 -12.68 -4.41
CA MET A 69 -12.48 -13.52 -3.79
C MET A 69 -12.67 -15.01 -4.09
N GLY A 70 -13.89 -15.54 -3.91
CA GLY A 70 -14.21 -16.96 -4.21
C GLY A 70 -14.28 -17.32 -5.70
N LYS A 71 -14.02 -16.36 -6.60
CA LYS A 71 -13.98 -16.56 -8.07
C LYS A 71 -12.58 -16.34 -8.64
N LEU A 72 -11.65 -15.82 -7.84
CA LEU A 72 -10.29 -15.63 -8.30
C LEU A 72 -9.60 -17.00 -8.44
N PRO A 73 -8.78 -17.19 -9.47
CA PRO A 73 -7.97 -18.40 -9.56
C PRO A 73 -6.95 -18.39 -8.44
N VAL A 74 -6.96 -19.43 -7.60
CA VAL A 74 -6.08 -19.58 -6.42
C VAL A 74 -5.26 -20.86 -6.44
N ASP A 75 -5.17 -21.50 -7.61
CA ASP A 75 -4.32 -22.68 -7.84
C ASP A 75 -2.86 -22.23 -7.99
N PHE A 76 -2.20 -21.93 -6.86
CA PHE A 76 -0.85 -21.36 -6.83
C PHE A 76 0.26 -22.40 -6.68
N VAL A 77 -0.08 -23.61 -6.22
CA VAL A 77 0.89 -24.65 -5.85
C VAL A 77 0.46 -25.98 -6.46
N LEU A 78 1.34 -26.58 -7.24
CA LEU A 78 1.19 -27.93 -7.75
C LEU A 78 1.48 -28.93 -6.63
N ASN A 79 0.78 -30.08 -6.68
CA ASN A 79 0.95 -31.20 -5.75
C ASN A 79 0.55 -30.89 -4.30
N ALA A 80 -0.16 -29.79 -4.05
CA ALA A 80 -0.61 -29.40 -2.71
C ALA A 80 -1.51 -30.45 -2.03
N ASP A 81 -2.26 -31.22 -2.83
CA ASP A 81 -3.17 -32.28 -2.36
C ASP A 81 -2.60 -33.70 -2.54
N ALA A 82 -1.31 -33.83 -2.90
CA ALA A 82 -0.75 -35.13 -3.24
C ALA A 82 -0.62 -36.01 -1.98
N ALA A 83 -1.42 -37.08 -1.91
CA ALA A 83 -1.25 -38.18 -0.95
C ALA A 83 0.04 -39.00 -1.19
N ASP A 84 0.78 -38.67 -2.26
CA ASP A 84 2.03 -39.29 -2.63
C ASP A 84 3.20 -38.52 -2.00
N SER A 85 3.76 -39.11 -0.94
CA SER A 85 4.90 -38.55 -0.22
C SER A 85 6.19 -38.46 -1.04
N THR A 86 6.22 -38.96 -2.28
CA THR A 86 7.37 -38.84 -3.18
C THR A 86 7.35 -37.59 -4.07
N THR A 87 6.23 -36.86 -4.08
CA THR A 87 6.07 -35.66 -4.91
C THR A 87 6.10 -34.40 -4.04
N PHE A 88 6.96 -33.44 -4.41
CA PHE A 88 7.11 -32.17 -3.69
C PHE A 88 6.27 -31.05 -4.30
N TYR A 89 5.95 -30.06 -3.47
CA TYR A 89 5.30 -28.82 -3.89
C TYR A 89 6.15 -28.06 -4.91
N ALA A 90 5.47 -27.46 -5.88
CA ALA A 90 6.09 -26.56 -6.85
C ALA A 90 5.14 -25.40 -7.15
N VAL A 91 5.67 -24.23 -7.46
CA VAL A 91 4.83 -23.07 -7.82
C VAL A 91 4.14 -23.32 -9.16
N ASN A 92 2.82 -23.18 -9.17
CA ASN A 92 2.00 -23.20 -10.37
C ASN A 92 2.04 -21.83 -11.07
N PHE A 93 3.11 -21.57 -11.84
CA PHE A 93 3.24 -20.28 -12.54
C PHE A 93 2.03 -19.92 -13.42
N PRO A 94 1.45 -20.85 -14.22
CA PRO A 94 0.20 -20.58 -14.94
C PRO A 94 -0.94 -20.09 -14.03
N GLY A 95 -1.15 -20.74 -12.88
CA GLY A 95 -2.18 -20.33 -11.92
C GLY A 95 -1.90 -18.96 -11.28
N THR A 96 -0.65 -18.69 -10.91
CA THR A 96 -0.26 -17.37 -10.39
C THR A 96 -0.48 -16.24 -11.42
N GLU A 97 -0.18 -16.47 -12.70
CA GLU A 97 -0.40 -15.47 -13.76
C GLU A 97 -1.89 -15.30 -14.09
N ALA A 98 -2.70 -16.35 -13.95
CA ALA A 98 -4.16 -16.23 -14.06
C ALA A 98 -4.72 -15.30 -12.98
N TRP A 99 -4.23 -15.40 -11.74
CA TRP A 99 -4.60 -14.51 -10.65
C TRP A 99 -4.17 -13.08 -10.90
N LEU A 100 -2.91 -12.86 -11.28
CA LEU A 100 -2.41 -11.53 -11.64
C LEU A 100 -3.18 -10.92 -12.82
N THR A 101 -3.62 -11.73 -13.78
CA THR A 101 -4.46 -11.28 -14.89
C THR A 101 -5.84 -10.85 -14.41
N ALA A 102 -6.46 -11.61 -13.49
CA ALA A 102 -7.73 -11.23 -12.87
C ALA A 102 -7.60 -9.93 -12.06
N LEU A 103 -6.51 -9.75 -11.32
CA LEU A 103 -6.22 -8.50 -10.61
C LEU A 103 -6.05 -7.33 -11.58
N LYS A 104 -5.35 -7.52 -12.69
CA LYS A 104 -5.22 -6.48 -13.73
C LYS A 104 -6.59 -6.08 -14.28
N ALA A 105 -7.44 -7.08 -14.59
CA ALA A 105 -8.77 -6.86 -15.16
C ALA A 105 -9.71 -6.13 -14.20
N SER A 106 -9.48 -6.22 -12.88
CA SER A 106 -10.23 -5.45 -11.88
C SER A 106 -10.04 -3.93 -12.02
N GLY A 107 -8.90 -3.51 -12.57
CA GLY A 107 -8.55 -2.10 -12.72
C GLY A 107 -8.11 -1.39 -11.44
N TYR A 108 -7.93 -2.11 -10.32
CA TYR A 108 -7.48 -1.52 -9.04
C TYR A 108 -5.96 -1.61 -8.81
N PHE A 109 -5.28 -2.57 -9.44
CA PHE A 109 -3.89 -2.90 -9.12
C PHE A 109 -2.93 -2.52 -10.25
N SER A 110 -1.86 -1.82 -9.90
CA SER A 110 -0.88 -1.35 -10.86
C SER A 110 0.04 -2.47 -11.35
N ASP A 111 0.80 -2.17 -12.40
CA ASP A 111 1.82 -3.09 -12.90
C ASP A 111 2.93 -3.31 -11.87
N THR A 112 3.24 -2.29 -11.06
CA THR A 112 4.18 -2.37 -9.92
C THR A 112 3.72 -3.42 -8.91
N TYR A 113 2.46 -3.35 -8.47
CA TYR A 113 1.89 -4.32 -7.53
C TYR A 113 1.96 -5.75 -8.06
N ARG A 114 1.61 -5.96 -9.34
CA ARG A 114 1.63 -7.31 -9.90
C ARG A 114 3.04 -7.84 -10.11
N ASN A 115 4.00 -6.98 -10.41
CA ASN A 115 5.40 -7.36 -10.57
C ASN A 115 6.08 -7.73 -9.24
N SER A 116 5.65 -7.13 -8.11
CA SER A 116 6.13 -7.56 -6.79
C SER A 116 5.70 -9.00 -6.50
N TRP A 117 4.46 -9.36 -6.82
CA TRP A 117 3.97 -10.74 -6.70
C TRP A 117 4.66 -11.72 -7.64
N ARG A 118 4.94 -11.35 -8.90
CA ARG A 118 5.78 -12.19 -9.79
C ARG A 118 7.15 -12.47 -9.18
N THR A 119 7.73 -11.46 -8.54
CA THR A 119 9.01 -11.60 -7.85
C THR A 119 8.87 -12.53 -6.64
N TYR A 120 7.80 -12.40 -5.87
CA TYR A 120 7.48 -13.29 -4.75
C TYR A 120 7.36 -14.75 -5.20
N PHE A 121 6.54 -15.05 -6.21
CA PHE A 121 6.34 -16.41 -6.69
C PHE A 121 7.62 -17.06 -7.23
N ARG A 122 8.50 -16.30 -7.89
CA ARG A 122 9.83 -16.78 -8.28
C ARG A 122 10.70 -17.13 -7.07
N ARG A 123 10.71 -16.27 -6.05
CA ARG A 123 11.44 -16.55 -4.80
C ARG A 123 10.91 -17.80 -4.11
N GLN A 124 9.59 -17.99 -4.06
CA GLN A 124 9.01 -19.21 -3.48
C GLN A 124 9.34 -20.46 -4.30
N ALA A 125 9.40 -20.36 -5.63
CA ALA A 125 9.86 -21.47 -6.46
C ALA A 125 11.32 -21.85 -6.16
N ASP A 126 12.19 -20.86 -5.96
CA ASP A 126 13.57 -21.11 -5.50
C ASP A 126 13.62 -21.71 -4.11
N THR A 127 12.80 -21.23 -3.16
CA THR A 127 12.69 -21.78 -1.80
C THR A 127 12.29 -23.24 -1.84
N LEU A 128 11.20 -23.61 -2.54
CA LEU A 128 10.73 -24.99 -2.63
C LEU A 128 11.72 -25.92 -3.34
N ARG A 129 12.54 -25.39 -4.26
CA ARG A 129 13.62 -26.15 -4.91
C ARG A 129 14.77 -26.46 -3.94
N ILE A 130 15.13 -25.51 -3.08
CA ILE A 130 16.25 -25.65 -2.12
C ILE A 130 15.80 -26.38 -0.85
N HIS A 131 14.54 -26.19 -0.45
CA HIS A 131 13.91 -26.74 0.74
C HIS A 131 12.58 -27.43 0.34
N PRO A 132 12.64 -28.64 -0.22
CA PRO A 132 11.45 -29.35 -0.67
C PRO A 132 10.46 -29.60 0.47
N GLN A 133 9.18 -29.38 0.19
CA GLN A 133 8.05 -29.62 1.10
C GLN A 133 7.01 -30.49 0.39
N ASN A 134 6.39 -31.40 1.14
CA ASN A 134 5.39 -32.35 0.67
C ASN A 134 4.41 -32.73 1.80
N ASP A 135 4.40 -31.97 2.89
CA ASP A 135 3.51 -32.19 4.03
C ASP A 135 3.07 -30.85 4.60
N GLY A 136 1.83 -30.81 5.09
CA GLY A 136 1.17 -29.61 5.59
C GLY A 136 0.93 -28.51 4.54
N PRO A 137 0.40 -27.35 4.94
CA PRO A 137 0.22 -26.21 4.05
C PRO A 137 1.57 -25.77 3.42
N PRO A 138 1.63 -25.51 2.11
CA PRO A 138 2.86 -25.05 1.47
C PRO A 138 3.28 -23.69 2.05
N ALA A 139 4.47 -23.63 2.65
CA ALA A 139 4.94 -22.40 3.30
C ALA A 139 5.03 -21.23 2.31
N GLY A 140 4.53 -20.06 2.71
CA GLY A 140 4.35 -18.90 1.85
C GLY A 140 3.07 -18.91 1.01
N PHE A 141 2.17 -19.87 1.17
CA PHE A 141 0.88 -19.95 0.46
C PHE A 141 -0.32 -20.21 1.39
N GLU A 142 -0.09 -20.17 2.70
CA GLU A 142 -1.05 -20.45 3.77
C GLU A 142 -1.98 -19.27 4.13
N TYR A 143 -1.99 -18.20 3.33
CA TYR A 143 -2.76 -17.00 3.60
C TYR A 143 -3.27 -16.35 2.32
N ASP A 144 -4.30 -15.51 2.45
CA ASP A 144 -4.82 -14.67 1.37
C ASP A 144 -3.80 -13.58 0.98
N PHE A 145 -3.41 -13.53 -0.29
CA PHE A 145 -2.35 -12.61 -0.74
C PHE A 145 -2.74 -11.12 -0.78
N ILE A 146 -4.02 -10.77 -0.72
CA ILE A 146 -4.46 -9.37 -0.65
C ILE A 146 -4.62 -8.93 0.80
N LEU A 147 -5.12 -9.82 1.66
CA LEU A 147 -5.45 -9.51 3.06
C LEU A 147 -4.37 -9.94 4.05
N TYR A 148 -3.39 -10.73 3.62
CA TYR A 148 -2.33 -11.32 4.44
C TYR A 148 -2.85 -12.05 5.68
N SER A 149 -4.00 -12.72 5.55
CA SER A 149 -4.71 -13.39 6.65
C SER A 149 -5.06 -14.83 6.28
N GLN A 150 -5.03 -15.72 7.29
CA GLN A 150 -5.55 -17.08 7.17
C GLN A 150 -7.07 -17.13 7.32
N ASP A 151 -7.67 -16.16 8.02
CA ASP A 151 -9.12 -15.98 8.16
C ASP A 151 -9.58 -14.79 7.31
N SER A 152 -9.41 -14.95 6.00
CA SER A 152 -9.59 -13.88 5.02
C SER A 152 -11.01 -13.28 4.99
N GLU A 153 -12.04 -14.09 5.26
CA GLU A 153 -13.43 -13.61 5.30
C GLU A 153 -13.68 -12.69 6.51
N ALA A 154 -13.24 -13.10 7.70
CA ALA A 154 -13.36 -12.29 8.91
C ALA A 154 -12.54 -10.99 8.79
N THR A 155 -11.28 -11.10 8.36
CA THR A 155 -10.42 -9.93 8.13
C THR A 155 -11.05 -8.96 7.13
N LEU A 156 -11.63 -9.46 6.03
CA LEU A 156 -12.29 -8.60 5.05
C LEU A 156 -13.51 -7.88 5.62
N GLN A 157 -14.32 -8.57 6.41
CA GLN A 157 -15.49 -7.99 7.06
C GLN A 157 -15.09 -6.86 8.01
N GLU A 158 -14.06 -7.08 8.82
CA GLU A 158 -13.53 -6.07 9.73
C GLU A 158 -13.01 -4.85 9.00
N LEU A 159 -12.19 -5.04 7.95
CA LEU A 159 -11.65 -3.93 7.17
C LEU A 159 -12.74 -3.15 6.41
N GLN A 160 -13.82 -3.80 5.97
CA GLN A 160 -14.95 -3.12 5.33
C GLN A 160 -15.77 -2.27 6.30
N ALA A 161 -15.95 -2.74 7.53
CA ALA A 161 -16.62 -2.00 8.60
C ALA A 161 -15.71 -0.98 9.30
N GLY A 162 -14.41 -1.06 9.04
CA GLY A 162 -13.35 -0.36 9.74
C GLY A 162 -13.18 1.11 9.42
N ASN A 163 -12.31 1.73 10.22
CA ASN A 163 -11.89 3.10 10.02
C ASN A 163 -10.84 3.20 8.90
N SER A 164 -10.74 4.38 8.31
CA SER A 164 -9.70 4.70 7.34
C SER A 164 -8.97 5.98 7.74
N SER A 165 -7.70 6.03 7.35
CA SER A 165 -6.94 7.27 7.28
C SER A 165 -6.34 7.39 5.88
N SER A 166 -6.15 8.61 5.40
CA SER A 166 -5.45 8.85 4.15
C SER A 166 -4.57 10.09 4.26
N LYS A 167 -3.37 9.99 3.69
CA LYS A 167 -2.38 11.07 3.68
C LYS A 167 -1.71 11.11 2.32
N LEU A 168 -1.74 12.28 1.68
CA LEU A 168 -0.91 12.53 0.51
C LEU A 168 0.56 12.49 0.90
N THR A 169 1.35 11.72 0.16
CA THR A 169 2.81 11.76 0.24
C THR A 169 3.37 12.77 -0.76
N ASP A 170 2.67 12.99 -1.87
CA ASP A 170 2.87 14.11 -2.81
C ASP A 170 1.58 14.38 -3.60
N ALA A 171 1.66 15.20 -4.67
CA ALA A 171 0.50 15.57 -5.49
C ALA A 171 -0.18 14.39 -6.20
N THR A 172 0.53 13.28 -6.39
CA THR A 172 0.14 12.11 -7.17
C THR A 172 0.24 10.79 -6.41
N HIS A 173 0.65 10.82 -5.13
CA HIS A 173 0.79 9.63 -4.30
C HIS A 173 0.14 9.83 -2.94
N ALA A 174 -0.44 8.75 -2.42
CA ALA A 174 -1.00 8.72 -1.07
C ALA A 174 -0.70 7.41 -0.36
N LEU A 175 -0.68 7.49 0.96
CA LEU A 175 -0.80 6.35 1.85
C LEU A 175 -2.24 6.32 2.36
N VAL A 176 -2.89 5.17 2.25
CA VAL A 176 -4.22 4.92 2.83
C VAL A 176 -4.08 3.78 3.80
N GLU A 177 -4.62 3.91 5.01
CA GLU A 177 -4.64 2.86 6.01
C GLU A 177 -6.09 2.51 6.31
N ILE A 178 -6.41 1.21 6.36
CA ILE A 178 -7.72 0.71 6.75
C ILE A 178 -7.51 -0.20 7.95
N THR A 179 -8.28 0.01 9.01
CA THR A 179 -8.18 -0.77 10.25
C THR A 179 -9.54 -1.30 10.67
N GLY A 180 -9.61 -2.58 11.05
CA GLY A 180 -10.78 -3.19 11.68
C GLY A 180 -11.13 -2.56 13.03
N HIS A 181 -12.08 -3.18 13.74
CA HIS A 181 -12.34 -2.80 15.12
C HIS A 181 -11.27 -3.43 16.03
N PRO A 182 -10.92 -2.81 17.16
CA PRO A 182 -10.12 -3.51 18.17
C PRO A 182 -10.93 -4.68 18.74
N HIS A 183 -10.31 -5.85 18.81
CA HIS A 183 -10.87 -7.07 19.39
C HIS A 183 -10.01 -7.53 20.58
N ASP A 184 -10.67 -8.07 21.60
CA ASP A 184 -9.97 -8.66 22.73
C ASP A 184 -9.31 -9.97 22.29
N ALA A 185 -8.00 -10.08 22.50
CA ALA A 185 -7.24 -11.28 22.24
C ALA A 185 -6.42 -11.67 23.48
N ASP A 186 -6.04 -12.94 23.57
CA ASP A 186 -5.14 -13.41 24.61
C ASP A 186 -3.81 -12.65 24.52
N GLY A 187 -3.56 -11.77 25.50
CA GLY A 187 -2.36 -10.93 25.58
C GLY A 187 -2.56 -9.45 25.29
N GLY A 188 -3.73 -9.00 24.83
CA GLY A 188 -4.01 -7.58 24.57
C GLY A 188 -5.10 -7.35 23.52
N SER A 189 -5.30 -6.10 23.11
CA SER A 189 -6.18 -5.80 21.99
C SER A 189 -5.45 -6.04 20.67
N ARG A 190 -6.07 -6.78 19.75
CA ARG A 190 -5.63 -6.93 18.37
C ARG A 190 -6.55 -6.12 17.46
N GLN A 191 -5.99 -5.63 16.37
CA GLN A 191 -6.75 -4.90 15.36
C GLN A 191 -6.18 -5.26 14.00
N GLU A 192 -7.03 -5.79 13.12
CA GLU A 192 -6.63 -6.03 11.73
C GLU A 192 -6.37 -4.70 11.03
N GLY A 193 -5.36 -4.67 10.17
CA GLY A 193 -5.00 -3.43 9.49
C GLY A 193 -4.16 -3.65 8.25
N LEU A 194 -4.48 -2.90 7.20
CA LEU A 194 -3.72 -2.86 5.96
C LEU A 194 -3.33 -1.43 5.63
N SER A 195 -2.11 -1.28 5.12
CA SER A 195 -1.60 -0.04 4.54
C SER A 195 -1.48 -0.19 3.04
N PHE A 196 -1.91 0.83 2.30
CA PHE A 196 -2.00 0.86 0.85
C PHE A 196 -1.19 2.05 0.33
N LYS A 197 -0.20 1.78 -0.52
CA LYS A 197 0.41 2.84 -1.33
C LYS A 197 -0.37 2.94 -2.63
N VAL A 198 -0.84 4.15 -2.94
CA VAL A 198 -1.58 4.44 -4.16
C VAL A 198 -0.95 5.58 -4.92
N SER A 199 -0.99 5.48 -6.26
CA SER A 199 -0.54 6.54 -7.16
C SER A 199 -1.63 6.94 -8.14
N GLN A 200 -1.50 8.14 -8.70
CA GLN A 200 -2.34 8.63 -9.76
C GLN A 200 -1.69 8.34 -11.12
N THR A 201 -2.43 7.69 -11.99
CA THR A 201 -2.04 7.46 -13.39
C THR A 201 -2.07 8.77 -14.18
N LYS A 202 -1.51 8.77 -15.39
CA LYS A 202 -1.46 9.97 -16.26
C LYS A 202 -2.85 10.53 -16.63
N ASP A 203 -3.87 9.68 -16.65
CA ASP A 203 -5.28 10.03 -16.86
C ASP A 203 -6.01 10.45 -15.56
N GLY A 204 -5.28 10.55 -14.43
CA GLY A 204 -5.83 11.04 -13.16
C GLY A 204 -6.55 9.98 -12.32
N LYS A 205 -6.48 8.70 -12.71
CA LYS A 205 -7.08 7.59 -11.97
C LYS A 205 -6.14 7.12 -10.85
N TRP A 206 -6.68 6.92 -9.64
CA TRP A 206 -5.92 6.31 -8.55
C TRP A 206 -5.82 4.79 -8.73
N ILE A 207 -4.66 4.23 -8.41
CA ILE A 207 -4.35 2.80 -8.53
C ILE A 207 -3.47 2.34 -7.35
N ILE A 208 -3.61 1.07 -6.94
CA ILE A 208 -2.86 0.48 -5.83
C ILE A 208 -1.52 -0.06 -6.34
N ASP A 209 -0.43 0.42 -5.73
CA ASP A 209 0.94 0.00 -6.03
C ASP A 209 1.49 -1.03 -5.05
N ASP A 210 1.02 -0.99 -3.81
CA ASP A 210 1.51 -1.84 -2.73
C ASP A 210 0.44 -2.02 -1.65
N ILE A 211 0.43 -3.21 -1.03
CA ILE A 211 -0.38 -3.52 0.15
C ILE A 211 0.54 -4.18 1.16
N SER A 212 0.49 -3.74 2.41
CA SER A 212 1.26 -4.34 3.51
C SER A 212 0.42 -4.45 4.78
N ASN A 213 0.72 -5.45 5.60
CA ASN A 213 0.17 -5.53 6.96
C ASN A 213 0.55 -4.32 7.79
N LEU A 214 -0.44 -3.78 8.49
CA LEU A 214 -0.29 -2.71 9.45
C LEU A 214 -0.23 -3.33 10.83
N ILE A 215 0.98 -3.47 11.37
CA ILE A 215 1.18 -4.10 12.67
C ILE A 215 0.90 -3.05 13.75
N TYR A 216 -0.31 -3.05 14.31
CA TYR A 216 -0.60 -2.33 15.55
C TYR A 216 -0.45 -3.28 16.74
N SER A 217 0.61 -3.06 17.52
CA SER A 217 0.62 -3.50 18.92
C SER A 217 0.10 -2.33 19.74
N LEU A 218 -1.16 -2.41 20.20
CA LEU A 218 -1.66 -1.51 21.23
C LEU A 218 -1.06 -1.99 22.56
N GLU A 219 0.18 -1.56 22.83
CA GLU A 219 0.78 -1.78 24.15
C GLU A 219 -0.12 -1.13 25.21
N ARG A 220 -0.44 -1.89 26.26
CA ARG A 220 -1.22 -1.41 27.41
C ARG A 220 -0.45 -0.26 28.07
N THR A 221 -0.82 0.98 27.76
CA THR A 221 -0.50 2.16 28.59
C THR A 221 -1.38 2.19 29.83
#